data_AF-A0A9E0QDY6-F1
#
_entry.id   AF-A0A9E0QDY6-F1
#
_cell.length_a   1.000
_cell.length_b   1.000
_cell.length_c   1.000
_cell.angle_alpha   90.00
_cell.angle_beta   90.00
_cell.angle_gamma   90.00
#
_symmetry.space_group_name_H-M   'P 1'
#
loop_
_entity.id
_entity.type
_entity.pdbx_description
1 polymer ?
#
loop_
_entity_poly.entity_id
_entity_poly.type
_entity_poly.pdbx_seq_one_letter_code
_entity_poly.pdbx_strand_id
1 'polypeptide(L)'
;MLNQFEIFDSHFHIIDHQFPLAPNNGYLPTEFSHNDYLDRMKPYDLCGGAIVSGSFQAFDQSYLVNALNQLGPAFVGVTQLPVTVSDDDIIQLDHAGVRAVRFNLKRGGSENLRHLS
;
A
#
# COMPACT_ATOMS: atom_id res chain seq x y z
N MET A 1 24.80 -4.73 13.66
CA MET A 1 23.85 -5.70 14.24
C MET A 1 22.48 -5.68 13.57
N LEU A 2 22.27 -4.97 12.45
CA LEU A 2 20.97 -4.91 11.77
C LEU A 2 20.65 -6.14 10.88
N ASN A 3 21.65 -6.97 10.57
CA ASN A 3 21.52 -8.19 9.75
C ASN A 3 21.56 -9.48 10.59
N GLN A 4 21.15 -9.44 11.85
CA GLN A 4 21.19 -10.62 12.72
C GLN A 4 19.87 -11.42 12.69
N PHE A 5 18.78 -10.80 12.24
CA PHE A 5 17.46 -11.39 12.18
C PHE A 5 16.79 -10.97 10.87
N GLU A 6 16.04 -11.90 10.29
CA GLU A 6 15.13 -11.58 9.19
C GLU A 6 14.06 -10.59 9.67
N ILE A 7 13.83 -9.54 8.89
CA ILE A 7 12.86 -8.49 9.19
C ILE A 7 11.77 -8.49 8.13
N PHE A 8 10.54 -8.40 8.59
CA PHE A 8 9.38 -8.09 7.76
C PHE A 8 8.94 -6.65 8.06
N ASP A 9 9.02 -5.77 7.07
CA ASP A 9 8.53 -4.39 7.23
C ASP A 9 7.00 -4.36 7.14
N SER A 10 6.35 -4.41 8.29
CA SER A 10 4.89 -4.53 8.37
C SER A 10 4.10 -3.29 7.94
N HIS A 11 4.75 -2.15 7.68
CA HIS A 11 4.05 -0.93 7.28
C HIS A 11 4.99 0.07 6.62
N PHE A 12 4.88 0.21 5.30
CA PHE A 12 5.49 1.33 4.57
C PHE A 12 4.61 1.80 3.41
N HIS A 13 4.98 2.94 2.84
CA HIS A 13 4.29 3.55 1.71
C HIS A 13 5.25 3.65 0.53
N ILE A 14 4.77 3.32 -0.68
CA ILE A 14 5.42 3.70 -1.94
C ILE A 14 4.66 4.90 -2.50
N ILE A 15 5.39 5.94 -2.89
CA ILE A 15 4.87 7.16 -3.50
C ILE A 15 5.58 7.31 -4.84
N ASP A 16 4.93 6.89 -5.91
CA ASP A 16 5.45 7.00 -7.27
C ASP A 16 4.62 8.05 -8.02
N HIS A 17 5.27 9.13 -8.47
CA HIS A 17 4.58 10.27 -9.08
C HIS A 17 4.08 9.98 -10.51
N GLN A 18 4.37 8.81 -11.07
CA GLN A 18 3.75 8.32 -12.31
C GLN A 18 2.27 7.98 -12.12
N PHE A 19 1.83 7.76 -10.88
CA PHE A 19 0.45 7.41 -10.54
C PHE A 19 -0.29 8.58 -9.90
N PRO A 20 -1.63 8.64 -10.01
CA PRO A 20 -2.42 9.73 -9.46
C PRO A 20 -2.25 9.86 -7.94
N LEU A 21 -2.07 11.10 -7.48
CA LEU A 21 -2.09 11.46 -6.07
C LEU A 21 -3.15 12.52 -5.80
N ALA A 22 -3.92 12.33 -4.74
CA ALA A 22 -4.91 13.26 -4.23
C ALA A 22 -4.35 14.00 -3.00
N PRO A 23 -4.21 15.33 -3.02
CA PRO A 23 -3.79 16.09 -1.85
C PRO A 23 -4.74 15.84 -0.67
N ASN A 24 -4.18 15.52 0.49
CA ASN A 24 -4.95 15.34 1.72
C ASN A 24 -4.74 16.54 2.64
N ASN A 25 -5.74 17.41 2.77
CA ASN A 25 -5.64 18.69 3.51
C ASN A 25 -4.44 19.55 3.06
N GLY A 26 -4.20 19.62 1.74
CA GLY A 26 -3.09 20.39 1.17
C GLY A 26 -1.72 19.72 1.28
N TYR A 27 -1.63 18.53 1.87
CA TYR A 27 -0.39 17.76 1.90
C TYR A 27 -0.31 16.78 0.73
N LEU A 28 0.82 16.82 0.02
CA LEU A 28 1.21 15.86 -1.01
C LEU A 28 2.63 15.37 -0.69
N PRO A 29 2.87 14.05 -0.55
CA PRO A 29 4.19 13.54 -0.22
C PRO A 29 5.18 13.67 -1.38
N THR A 30 6.45 13.82 -1.04
CA THR A 30 7.55 13.67 -1.99
C THR A 30 7.64 12.24 -2.50
N GLU A 31 8.20 12.07 -3.70
CA GLU A 31 8.43 10.75 -4.29
C GLU A 31 9.27 9.86 -3.34
N PHE A 32 8.89 8.59 -3.30
CA PHE A 32 9.59 7.52 -2.61
C PHE A 32 9.23 6.20 -3.32
N SER A 33 10.05 5.87 -4.30
CA SER A 33 9.86 4.73 -5.20
C SER A 33 10.22 3.40 -4.53
N HIS A 34 9.88 2.29 -5.19
CA HIS A 34 10.33 0.96 -4.76
C HIS A 34 11.86 0.84 -4.72
N ASN A 35 12.59 1.54 -5.60
CA ASN A 35 14.05 1.56 -5.59
C ASN A 35 14.59 2.31 -4.38
N ASP A 36 13.99 3.45 -4.02
CA ASP A 36 14.36 4.21 -2.81
C ASP A 36 14.15 3.36 -1.55
N TYR A 37 13.06 2.58 -1.53
CA TYR A 37 12.78 1.64 -0.47
C TYR A 37 13.84 0.53 -0.38
N LEU A 38 14.12 -0.17 -1.48
CA LEU A 38 15.14 -1.23 -1.51
C LEU A 38 16.52 -0.70 -1.10
N ASP A 39 16.89 0.49 -1.58
CA ASP A 39 18.15 1.16 -1.22
C ASP A 39 18.21 1.48 0.28
N ARG A 40 17.11 1.96 0.86
CA ARG A 40 17.00 2.20 2.30
C ARG A 40 17.09 0.92 3.12
N MET A 41 16.61 -0.20 2.58
CA MET A 41 16.57 -1.48 3.28
C MET A 41 17.83 -2.33 3.12
N LYS A 42 18.79 -1.95 2.27
CA LYS A 42 20.11 -2.61 2.11
C LYS A 42 20.83 -2.97 3.43
N PRO A 43 20.78 -2.16 4.50
CA PRO A 43 21.44 -2.47 5.77
C PRO A 43 20.68 -3.47 6.66
N TYR A 44 19.59 -4.08 6.19
CA TYR A 44 18.76 -5.03 6.93
C TYR A 44 18.64 -6.35 6.17
N ASP A 45 18.41 -7.45 6.90
CA ASP A 45 18.07 -8.75 6.31
C ASP A 45 16.55 -8.81 6.04
N LEU A 46 16.12 -8.12 4.99
CA LEU A 46 14.69 -7.97 4.66
C LEU A 46 14.13 -9.25 4.03
N CYS A 47 13.16 -9.88 4.68
CA CYS A 47 12.48 -11.08 4.16
C CYS A 47 11.12 -10.78 3.49
N GLY A 48 10.64 -9.54 3.57
CA GLY A 48 9.39 -9.10 2.95
C GLY A 48 8.82 -7.82 3.55
N GLY A 49 7.62 -7.44 3.13
CA GLY A 49 6.94 -6.29 3.74
C GLY A 49 5.52 -6.06 3.25
N ALA A 50 4.83 -5.12 3.90
CA ALA A 50 3.47 -4.73 3.57
C ALA A 50 3.42 -3.28 3.09
N ILE A 51 3.06 -3.10 1.82
CA ILE A 51 2.82 -1.79 1.21
C ILE A 51 1.41 -1.36 1.59
N VAL A 52 1.29 -0.30 2.39
CA VAL A 52 0.01 0.20 2.87
C VAL A 52 -0.41 1.41 2.06
N SER A 53 -1.64 1.44 1.56
CA SER A 53 -2.18 2.61 0.88
C SER A 53 -2.27 3.81 1.81
N GLY A 54 -1.66 4.91 1.37
CA GLY A 54 -1.77 6.21 1.97
C GLY A 54 -3.08 6.89 1.55
N SER A 55 -3.59 7.77 2.40
CA SER A 55 -4.79 8.57 2.06
C SER A 55 -4.63 9.42 0.81
N PHE A 56 -3.39 9.73 0.42
CA PHE A 56 -3.06 10.50 -0.78
C PHE A 56 -3.17 9.67 -2.07
N GLN A 57 -3.40 8.37 -1.99
CA GLN A 57 -3.69 7.51 -3.15
C GLN A 57 -5.20 7.33 -3.41
N ALA A 58 -6.05 7.85 -2.51
CA ALA A 58 -7.50 7.66 -2.60
C ALA A 58 -7.84 6.20 -2.92
N PHE A 59 -8.61 5.91 -3.96
CA PHE A 59 -8.97 4.54 -4.35
C PHE A 59 -8.14 4.02 -5.53
N ASP A 60 -7.07 4.70 -5.94
CA ASP A 60 -6.19 4.20 -7.00
C ASP A 60 -5.47 2.93 -6.54
N GLN A 61 -5.56 1.89 -7.37
CA GLN A 61 -4.93 0.59 -7.14
C GLN A 61 -3.69 0.39 -8.02
N SER A 62 -3.53 1.21 -9.06
CA SER A 62 -2.55 0.98 -10.10
C SER A 62 -1.11 1.10 -9.58
N TYR A 63 -0.84 2.06 -8.69
CA TYR A 63 0.46 2.19 -8.04
C TYR A 63 0.80 0.96 -7.17
N LEU A 64 -0.19 0.40 -6.45
CA LEU A 64 0.02 -0.70 -5.51
C LEU A 64 0.35 -1.98 -6.26
N VAL A 65 -0.43 -2.29 -7.30
CA VAL A 65 -0.18 -3.43 -8.19
C VAL A 65 1.18 -3.31 -8.87
N ASN A 66 1.54 -2.11 -9.33
CA ASN A 66 2.88 -1.89 -9.89
C ASN A 66 3.98 -2.16 -8.86
N ALA A 67 3.89 -1.57 -7.66
CA ALA A 67 4.90 -1.73 -6.63
C ALA A 67 5.06 -3.20 -6.17
N LEU A 68 3.96 -3.95 -6.05
CA LEU A 68 4.00 -5.38 -5.74
C LEU A 68 4.70 -6.19 -6.84
N ASN A 69 4.43 -5.88 -8.10
CA ASN A 69 5.12 -6.52 -9.24
C ASN A 69 6.62 -6.22 -9.24
N GLN A 70 7.05 -5.02 -8.83
CA GLN A 70 8.47 -4.65 -8.77
C GLN A 70 9.19 -5.27 -7.57
N LEU A 71 8.55 -5.28 -6.39
CA LEU A 71 9.17 -5.78 -5.15
C LEU A 71 9.12 -7.32 -5.04
N GLY A 72 8.17 -7.96 -5.71
CA GLY A 72 8.08 -9.41 -5.83
C GLY A 72 7.27 -10.08 -4.72
N PRO A 73 7.19 -11.44 -4.74
CA PRO A 73 6.19 -12.22 -4.02
C PRO A 73 6.33 -12.24 -2.49
N ALA A 74 7.45 -11.72 -1.96
CA ALA A 74 7.67 -11.56 -0.53
C ALA A 74 6.91 -10.34 0.05
N PHE A 75 6.32 -9.51 -0.80
CA PHE A 75 5.59 -8.31 -0.41
C PHE A 75 4.09 -8.49 -0.63
N VAL A 76 3.31 -7.82 0.23
CA VAL A 76 1.84 -7.85 0.19
C VAL A 76 1.26 -6.44 0.22
N GLY A 77 0.10 -6.26 -0.39
CA GLY A 77 -0.61 -4.99 -0.41
C GLY A 77 -1.68 -4.89 0.66
N VAL A 78 -1.81 -3.69 1.25
CA VAL A 78 -2.95 -3.30 2.08
C VAL A 78 -3.60 -2.09 1.42
N THR A 79 -4.80 -2.25 0.90
CA THR A 79 -5.46 -1.22 0.08
C THR A 79 -6.62 -0.53 0.79
N GLN A 80 -7.15 0.54 0.22
CA GLN A 80 -8.47 1.10 0.55
C GLN A 80 -9.36 1.02 -0.70
N LEU A 81 -10.64 0.65 -0.49
CA LEU A 81 -11.60 0.43 -1.57
C LEU A 81 -12.88 1.24 -1.32
N PRO A 82 -13.55 1.72 -2.39
CA PRO A 82 -14.88 2.29 -2.26
C PRO A 82 -15.89 1.19 -1.91
N VAL A 83 -16.99 1.56 -1.27
CA VAL A 83 -18.10 0.64 -0.94
C VAL A 83 -18.74 -0.01 -2.17
N THR A 84 -18.52 0.59 -3.35
CA THR A 84 -19.05 0.12 -4.63
C THR A 84 -18.09 -0.82 -5.37
N VAL A 85 -16.98 -1.23 -4.75
CA VAL A 85 -16.04 -2.19 -5.37
C VAL A 85 -16.74 -3.52 -5.62
N SER A 86 -16.44 -4.17 -6.74
CA SER A 86 -17.02 -5.48 -7.08
C SER A 86 -16.20 -6.63 -6.48
N ASP A 87 -16.82 -7.80 -6.34
CA ASP A 87 -16.12 -9.02 -5.92
C ASP A 87 -15.02 -9.40 -6.93
N ASP A 88 -15.27 -9.22 -8.23
CA ASP A 88 -14.30 -9.48 -9.28
C ASP A 88 -13.04 -8.60 -9.10
N ASP A 89 -13.22 -7.31 -8.80
CA ASP A 89 -12.09 -6.40 -8.51
C ASP A 89 -11.32 -6.85 -7.26
N ILE A 90 -12.01 -7.29 -6.21
CA ILE A 90 -11.37 -7.82 -4.99
C ILE A 90 -10.54 -9.07 -5.32
N ILE A 91 -11.08 -9.99 -6.14
CA ILE A 91 -10.38 -11.20 -6.58
C ILE A 91 -9.15 -10.83 -7.42
N GLN A 92 -9.24 -9.84 -8.32
CA GLN A 92 -8.08 -9.38 -9.08
C GLN A 92 -7.00 -8.78 -8.17
N LEU A 93 -7.39 -8.03 -7.15
CA LEU A 93 -6.45 -7.49 -6.16
C LEU A 93 -5.77 -8.60 -5.35
N ASP A 94 -6.52 -9.64 -4.96
CA ASP A 94 -5.94 -10.82 -4.31
C ASP A 94 -4.92 -11.52 -5.23
N HIS A 95 -5.24 -11.71 -6.51
CA HIS A 95 -4.29 -12.27 -7.47
C HIS A 95 -3.04 -11.39 -7.65
N ALA A 96 -3.18 -10.07 -7.52
CA ALA A 96 -2.06 -9.12 -7.57
C ALA A 96 -1.23 -9.05 -6.26
N GLY A 97 -1.60 -9.78 -5.21
CA GLY A 97 -0.86 -9.83 -3.94
C GLY A 97 -1.39 -8.91 -2.84
N VAL A 98 -2.58 -8.32 -3.00
CA VAL A 98 -3.26 -7.59 -1.93
C VAL A 98 -3.88 -8.57 -0.94
N ARG A 99 -3.66 -8.35 0.36
CA ARG A 99 -4.10 -9.27 1.43
C ARG A 99 -4.95 -8.62 2.51
N ALA A 100 -5.13 -7.29 2.47
CA ALA A 100 -5.95 -6.60 3.45
C ALA A 100 -6.55 -5.30 2.92
N VAL A 101 -7.60 -4.83 3.60
CA VAL A 101 -8.23 -3.53 3.40
C VAL A 101 -8.00 -2.65 4.63
N ARG A 102 -7.75 -1.36 4.40
CA ARG A 102 -7.53 -0.31 5.38
C ARG A 102 -8.75 0.60 5.42
N PHE A 103 -9.28 0.80 6.62
CA PHE A 103 -10.37 1.74 6.90
C PHE A 103 -9.86 2.91 7.74
N ASN A 104 -10.06 4.14 7.27
CA ASN A 104 -9.64 5.36 7.97
C ASN A 104 -10.82 6.02 8.70
N LEU A 105 -11.04 5.59 9.94
CA LEU A 105 -12.19 5.95 10.76
C LEU A 105 -12.22 7.40 11.27
N LYS A 106 -11.05 8.07 11.35
CA LYS A 106 -10.97 9.43 11.90
C LYS A 106 -11.41 10.53 10.93
N ARG A 107 -11.57 10.22 9.65
CA ARG A 107 -11.74 11.24 8.59
C ARG A 107 -12.96 11.04 7.69
N GLY A 108 -13.86 10.10 8.03
CA GLY A 108 -15.23 10.09 7.49
C GLY A 108 -15.36 9.90 5.98
N GLY A 109 -14.49 9.10 5.35
CA GLY A 109 -14.70 8.65 3.97
C GLY A 109 -15.83 7.62 3.86
N SER A 110 -16.08 7.10 2.65
CA SER A 110 -17.02 5.99 2.37
C SER A 110 -16.74 4.71 3.18
N GLU A 111 -15.60 4.67 3.86
CA GLU A 111 -15.11 3.68 4.81
C GLU A 111 -15.75 3.81 6.21
N ASN A 112 -17.05 4.11 6.27
CA ASN A 112 -17.76 4.16 7.55
C ASN A 112 -18.09 2.73 7.99
N LEU A 113 -17.85 2.40 9.27
CA LEU A 113 -18.08 1.06 9.85
C LEU A 113 -19.49 0.51 9.60
N ARG A 114 -20.46 1.39 9.34
CA ARG A 114 -21.86 1.04 9.05
C ARG A 114 -22.04 0.14 7.82
N HIS A 115 -21.03 0.06 6.94
CA HIS A 115 -21.08 -0.80 5.76
C HIS A 115 -20.46 -2.19 5.97
N LEU A 116 -19.96 -2.50 7.18
CA LEU A 116 -19.31 -3.78 7.52
C LEU A 116 -20.26 -4.76 8.24
N SER A 117 -21.58 -4.53 8.21
CA SER A 117 -22.60 -5.31 8.92
C SER A 117 -23.12 -6.49 8.12
#